data_AF-A0A4S9M2D3-F1
#
_entry.id   AF-A0A4S9M2D3-F1
#
_cell.length_a   1.000
_cell.length_b   1.000
_cell.length_c   1.000
_cell.angle_alpha   90.00
_cell.angle_beta   90.00
_cell.angle_gamma   90.00
#
_symmetry.space_group_name_H-M   'P 1'
#
loop_
_entity.id
_entity.type
_entity.pdbx_description
1 polymer ?
#
loop_
_entity_poly.entity_id
_entity_poly.type
_entity_poly.pdbx_seq_one_letter_code
_entity_poly.pdbx_strand_id
1 'polypeptide(L)'
;MPKVGKPISKRTSTRLRNSIQKRSAEKQRKLRKQAKNNPEWRSKIKKDPGIPNLFPFKAKVLEEIEESKRRKEEEKQRARLLAKARREGIDVKDIDQAAAAEDDEDIDISDMDDDAMDEDSANPMAALLASARARAQDFDGEADEDEDDMDEDMSEDDVEVGEEGSMNAPAVRKDSSRRAFDKVFKNVIEQADVVLYVLDARDPNGTRSKEVERQIMAAEAGHNKRLILVLNKIDLIPPQVLKDWLIHLRRSFPTLPLRAANSAANARTFDHKALTVKGTSETLFRALKTYAHSSQLKRAITVGVIGYPNVGKSSVINALTSQLGKKGNCPTGAEAGVTTSLREVKIDSKLKLLDSPGIVFPSSAEGAKANRIEEQARLILLNAVPPKEIDDPVPAVTLLLKRLSASADGFQKLLDVYGLPALMTANGDLTTNFLVQVARKRGRLGKGGVPNIHAAAQTVVTDWRDGRIQGWMDAPTLQLAKEGKKTPGNSESAGLVGDQKEIVTEWAKEFKLEGLWGDSNEDTAMEA
;
A
#
# COMPACT_ATOMS: atom_id res chain seq x y z
N MET A 1 35.34 11.18 46.84
CA MET A 1 34.92 11.17 45.43
C MET A 1 35.82 10.22 44.65
N PRO A 2 35.29 9.18 43.96
CA PRO A 2 36.13 8.27 43.20
C PRO A 2 36.70 9.01 41.96
N LYS A 3 38.02 8.94 41.76
CA LYS A 3 38.70 9.54 40.61
C LYS A 3 38.23 8.81 39.34
N VAL A 4 37.45 9.48 38.51
CA VAL A 4 37.03 8.97 37.21
C VAL A 4 38.26 8.94 36.29
N GLY A 5 38.63 7.75 35.82
CA GLY A 5 39.76 7.56 34.91
C GLY A 5 39.56 8.26 33.56
N LYS A 6 40.65 8.49 32.82
CA LYS A 6 40.59 9.18 31.52
C LYS A 6 39.66 8.42 30.55
N PRO A 7 38.69 9.09 29.90
CA PRO A 7 37.75 8.44 29.00
C PRO A 7 38.47 7.92 27.75
N ILE A 8 38.26 6.65 27.41
CA ILE A 8 38.81 6.04 26.20
C ILE A 8 38.07 6.61 24.98
N SER A 9 38.83 7.12 24.02
CA SER A 9 38.29 7.66 22.78
C SER A 9 37.56 6.58 21.97
N LYS A 10 36.33 6.87 21.53
CA LYS A 10 35.57 6.03 20.60
C LYS A 10 36.02 6.19 19.14
N ARG A 11 37.01 7.06 18.86
CA ARG A 11 37.57 7.25 17.52
C ARG A 11 38.48 6.08 17.18
N THR A 12 38.11 5.32 16.16
CA THR A 12 38.93 4.23 15.60
C THR A 12 39.85 4.76 14.51
N SER A 13 41.13 4.35 14.50
CA SER A 13 42.03 4.68 13.40
C SER A 13 41.58 4.03 12.10
N THR A 14 41.89 4.67 10.97
CA THR A 14 41.63 4.15 9.62
C THR A 14 42.32 2.79 9.41
N ARG A 15 43.54 2.64 9.93
CA ARG A 15 44.28 1.37 9.96
C ARG A 15 43.51 0.25 10.66
N LEU A 16 42.88 0.52 11.81
CA LEU A 16 42.08 -0.46 12.54
C LEU A 16 40.82 -0.86 11.76
N ARG A 17 40.12 0.11 11.14
CA ARG A 17 38.95 -0.17 10.29
C ARG A 17 39.29 -1.07 9.10
N ASN A 18 40.37 -0.74 8.39
CA ASN A 18 40.83 -1.55 7.24
C ASN A 18 41.28 -2.95 7.67
N SER A 19 41.92 -3.08 8.84
CA SER A 19 42.28 -4.40 9.39
C SER A 19 41.06 -5.25 9.74
N ILE A 20 40.04 -4.65 10.37
CA ILE A 20 38.78 -5.35 10.70
C ILE A 20 38.06 -5.81 9.44
N GLN A 21 38.00 -4.95 8.40
CA GLN A 21 37.35 -5.30 7.14
C GLN A 21 38.06 -6.47 6.45
N LYS A 22 39.40 -6.44 6.38
CA LYS A 22 40.20 -7.55 5.81
C LYS A 22 40.00 -8.86 6.60
N ARG A 23 40.04 -8.80 7.94
CA ARG A 23 39.81 -9.98 8.80
C ARG A 23 38.39 -10.54 8.66
N SER A 24 37.38 -9.67 8.54
CA SER A 24 35.99 -10.07 8.34
C SER A 24 35.81 -10.80 7.00
N ALA A 25 36.35 -10.22 5.92
CA ALA A 25 36.29 -10.83 4.59
C ALA A 25 37.00 -12.19 4.56
N GLU A 26 38.17 -12.30 5.19
CA GLU A 26 38.90 -13.56 5.28
C GLU A 26 38.15 -14.61 6.10
N LYS A 27 37.53 -14.22 7.22
CA LYS A 27 36.69 -15.10 8.04
C LYS A 27 35.50 -15.62 7.23
N GLN A 28 34.80 -14.76 6.49
CA GLN A 28 33.69 -15.17 5.63
C GLN A 28 34.15 -16.11 4.51
N ARG A 29 35.32 -15.85 3.91
CA ARG A 29 35.91 -16.74 2.90
C ARG A 29 36.23 -18.12 3.48
N LYS A 30 36.80 -18.20 4.69
CA LYS A 30 37.06 -19.47 5.39
C LYS A 30 35.77 -20.21 5.73
N LEU A 31 34.75 -19.52 6.25
CA LEU A 31 33.44 -20.11 6.54
C LEU A 31 32.76 -20.66 5.28
N ARG A 32 32.84 -19.98 4.13
CA ARG A 32 32.31 -20.50 2.86
C ARG A 32 33.03 -21.76 2.40
N LYS A 33 34.35 -21.84 2.57
CA LYS A 33 35.12 -23.05 2.25
C LYS A 33 34.77 -24.21 3.19
N GLN A 34 34.69 -23.95 4.49
CA GLN A 34 34.29 -24.95 5.48
C GLN A 34 32.85 -25.43 5.27
N ALA A 35 31.93 -24.53 4.91
CA ALA A 35 30.55 -24.89 4.63
C ALA A 35 30.44 -25.84 3.43
N LYS A 36 31.25 -25.65 2.37
CA LYS A 36 31.31 -26.58 1.23
C LYS A 36 31.84 -27.96 1.61
N ASN A 37 32.69 -28.04 2.62
CA ASN A 37 33.28 -29.29 3.12
C ASN A 37 32.44 -29.94 4.24
N ASN A 38 31.34 -29.31 4.70
CA ASN A 38 30.52 -29.87 5.76
C ASN A 38 29.54 -30.92 5.17
N PRO A 39 29.65 -32.21 5.54
CA PRO A 39 28.77 -33.28 5.05
C PRO A 39 27.29 -33.08 5.41
N GLU A 40 26.96 -32.25 6.40
CA GLU A 40 25.58 -31.93 6.80
C GLU A 40 24.78 -31.15 5.73
N TRP A 41 25.46 -30.48 4.77
CA TRP A 41 24.78 -29.78 3.65
C TRP A 41 23.94 -30.76 2.81
N ARG A 42 24.28 -32.06 2.81
CA ARG A 42 23.59 -33.05 1.97
C ARG A 42 22.12 -33.30 2.36
N SER A 43 21.66 -32.87 3.53
CA SER A 43 20.24 -32.91 3.88
C SER A 43 19.55 -31.55 3.61
N LYS A 44 19.20 -31.28 2.35
CA LYS A 44 18.44 -30.08 1.95
C LYS A 44 17.00 -30.03 2.51
N ILE A 45 16.56 -31.08 3.20
CA ILE A 45 15.23 -31.18 3.78
C ILE A 45 15.33 -30.78 5.25
N LYS A 46 14.82 -29.60 5.59
CA LYS A 46 14.65 -29.21 6.99
C LYS A 46 13.73 -30.23 7.65
N LYS A 47 14.19 -30.91 8.69
CA LYS A 47 13.32 -31.76 9.51
C LYS A 47 12.22 -30.85 10.10
N ASP A 48 10.98 -31.19 9.80
CA ASP A 48 9.82 -30.49 10.36
C ASP A 48 9.81 -30.74 11.88
N PRO A 49 9.81 -29.69 12.73
CA PRO A 49 9.72 -29.86 14.18
C PRO A 49 8.39 -30.48 14.65
N GLY A 50 7.40 -30.66 13.77
CA GLY A 50 6.16 -31.36 14.07
C GLY A 50 5.23 -30.60 15.01
N ILE A 51 4.15 -31.25 15.46
CA ILE A 51 3.15 -30.64 16.34
C ILE A 51 3.66 -30.66 17.79
N PRO A 52 3.86 -29.50 18.44
CA PRO A 52 4.34 -29.43 19.82
C PRO A 52 3.42 -30.14 20.81
N ASN A 53 3.99 -30.79 21.83
CA ASN A 53 3.24 -31.57 22.83
C ASN A 53 2.27 -30.73 23.69
N LEU A 54 2.54 -29.44 23.87
CA LEU A 54 1.70 -28.54 24.68
C LEU A 54 0.46 -28.03 23.93
N PHE A 55 0.24 -28.46 22.68
CA PHE A 55 -0.90 -28.00 21.90
C PHE A 55 -2.21 -28.65 22.40
N PRO A 56 -3.18 -27.87 22.91
CA PRO A 56 -4.38 -28.41 23.58
C PRO A 56 -5.26 -29.32 22.70
N PHE A 57 -5.19 -29.16 21.38
CA PHE A 57 -5.97 -29.94 20.41
C PHE A 57 -5.10 -30.86 19.56
N LYS A 58 -3.93 -31.28 20.05
CA LYS A 58 -3.00 -32.16 19.33
C LYS A 58 -3.68 -33.45 18.83
N ALA A 59 -4.53 -34.06 19.65
CA ALA A 59 -5.26 -35.28 19.29
C ALA A 59 -6.18 -35.07 18.08
N LYS A 60 -6.95 -33.96 18.06
CA LYS A 60 -7.84 -33.64 16.94
C LYS A 60 -7.09 -33.39 15.64
N VAL A 61 -5.92 -32.74 15.71
CA VAL A 61 -5.10 -32.49 14.53
C VAL A 61 -4.49 -33.79 13.99
N LEU A 62 -4.13 -34.74 14.86
CA LEU A 62 -3.64 -36.05 14.42
C LEU A 62 -4.75 -36.86 13.73
N GLU A 63 -5.96 -36.86 14.29
CA GLU A 63 -7.14 -37.52 13.72
C GLU A 63 -7.50 -36.94 12.34
N GLU A 64 -7.51 -35.61 12.19
CA GLU A 64 -7.75 -34.94 10.90
C GLU A 64 -6.68 -35.28 9.85
N ILE A 65 -5.42 -35.45 10.27
CA ILE A 65 -4.33 -35.87 9.39
C ILE A 65 -4.51 -37.32 8.93
N GLU A 66 -4.93 -38.22 9.82
CA GLU A 66 -5.20 -39.63 9.50
C GLU A 66 -6.38 -39.77 8.55
N GLU A 67 -7.48 -39.07 8.80
CA GLU A 67 -8.64 -39.03 7.89
C GLU A 67 -8.26 -38.46 6.52
N SER A 68 -7.47 -37.37 6.49
CA SER A 68 -7.00 -36.80 5.23
C SER A 68 -6.06 -37.74 4.46
N LYS A 69 -5.29 -38.59 5.15
CA LYS A 69 -4.45 -39.60 4.49
C LYS A 69 -5.30 -40.72 3.91
N ARG A 70 -6.24 -41.25 4.69
CA ARG A 70 -7.17 -42.30 4.26
C ARG A 70 -7.94 -41.87 3.01
N ARG A 71 -8.50 -40.66 3.01
CA ARG A 71 -9.21 -40.11 1.84
C ARG A 71 -8.32 -39.97 0.61
N LYS A 72 -7.07 -39.56 0.78
CA LYS A 72 -6.11 -39.43 -0.33
C LYS A 72 -5.69 -40.79 -0.89
N GLU A 73 -5.57 -41.82 -0.06
CA GLU A 73 -5.29 -43.18 -0.50
C GLU A 73 -6.46 -43.78 -1.26
N GLU A 74 -7.68 -43.63 -0.75
CA GLU A 74 -8.92 -44.01 -1.45
C GLU A 74 -9.06 -43.31 -2.81
N GLU A 75 -8.84 -41.98 -2.86
CA GLU A 75 -8.84 -41.22 -4.12
C GLU A 75 -7.76 -41.70 -5.10
N LYS A 76 -6.57 -42.04 -4.59
CA LYS A 76 -5.46 -42.55 -5.42
C LYS A 76 -5.74 -43.95 -5.95
N GLN A 77 -6.35 -44.82 -5.15
CA GLN A 77 -6.80 -46.15 -5.57
C GLN A 77 -7.90 -46.02 -6.63
N ARG A 78 -8.90 -45.17 -6.40
CA ARG A 78 -9.96 -44.87 -7.39
C ARG A 78 -9.38 -44.31 -8.69
N ALA A 79 -8.42 -43.38 -8.61
CA ALA A 79 -7.75 -42.84 -9.79
C ALA A 79 -6.93 -43.91 -10.54
N ARG A 80 -6.29 -44.85 -9.83
CA ARG A 80 -5.54 -45.96 -10.44
C ARG A 80 -6.47 -46.96 -11.14
N LEU A 81 -7.61 -47.28 -10.54
CA LEU A 81 -8.64 -48.12 -11.15
C LEU A 81 -9.25 -47.47 -12.39
N LEU A 82 -9.58 -46.17 -12.32
CA LEU A 82 -10.05 -45.41 -13.49
C LEU A 82 -9.00 -45.34 -14.61
N ALA A 83 -7.73 -45.17 -14.28
CA ALA A 83 -6.65 -45.17 -15.26
C ALA A 83 -6.46 -46.54 -15.93
N LYS A 84 -6.65 -47.63 -15.17
CA LYS A 84 -6.61 -49.01 -15.69
C LYS A 84 -7.82 -49.30 -16.60
N ALA A 85 -9.02 -48.96 -16.17
CA ALA A 85 -10.24 -49.11 -16.97
C ALA A 85 -10.17 -48.31 -18.29
N ARG A 86 -9.62 -47.08 -18.25
CA ARG A 86 -9.37 -46.27 -19.45
C ARG A 86 -8.34 -46.89 -20.39
N ARG A 87 -7.37 -47.65 -19.87
CA ARG A 87 -6.37 -48.37 -20.67
C ARG A 87 -6.94 -49.64 -21.32
N GLU A 88 -7.89 -50.30 -20.64
CA GLU A 88 -8.56 -51.53 -21.08
C GLU A 88 -9.82 -51.26 -21.93
N GLY A 89 -10.21 -49.99 -22.10
CA GLY A 89 -11.32 -49.58 -22.98
C GLY A 89 -12.71 -49.88 -22.43
N ILE A 90 -12.85 -50.05 -21.12
CA ILE A 90 -14.11 -50.35 -20.42
C ILE A 90 -14.84 -49.05 -20.08
N ASP A 91 -16.13 -48.97 -20.39
CA ASP A 91 -16.93 -47.75 -20.24
C ASP A 91 -17.25 -47.43 -18.76
N VAL A 92 -17.22 -46.15 -18.39
CA VAL A 92 -17.07 -45.66 -17.00
C VAL A 92 -18.35 -45.83 -16.14
N LYS A 93 -19.43 -46.37 -16.69
CA LYS A 93 -20.75 -46.45 -16.04
C LYS A 93 -20.97 -47.63 -15.10
N ASP A 94 -20.12 -48.66 -15.15
CA ASP A 94 -20.30 -49.89 -14.34
C ASP A 94 -19.43 -49.91 -13.06
N ILE A 95 -18.74 -48.82 -12.72
CA ILE A 95 -17.74 -48.81 -11.63
C ILE A 95 -18.39 -48.68 -10.24
N ASP A 96 -19.60 -48.13 -10.12
CA ASP A 96 -20.26 -47.94 -8.82
C ASP A 96 -20.84 -49.25 -8.22
N GLN A 97 -20.94 -50.34 -8.99
CA GLN A 97 -21.46 -51.63 -8.52
C GLN A 97 -20.39 -52.65 -8.10
N ALA A 98 -19.12 -52.48 -8.49
CA ALA A 98 -18.04 -53.39 -8.11
C ALA A 98 -17.35 -53.03 -6.76
N ALA A 99 -17.59 -51.84 -6.23
CA ALA A 99 -16.99 -51.40 -4.96
C ALA A 99 -17.74 -51.88 -3.70
N ALA A 100 -18.83 -52.64 -3.85
CA ALA A 100 -19.69 -53.10 -2.76
C ALA A 100 -19.74 -54.63 -2.59
N ALA A 101 -18.88 -55.37 -3.30
CA ALA A 101 -18.80 -56.83 -3.19
C ALA A 101 -17.33 -57.26 -3.22
N GLU A 102 -16.69 -57.19 -2.06
CA GLU A 102 -15.57 -58.03 -1.61
C GLU A 102 -15.22 -57.54 -0.19
N ASP A 103 -16.07 -57.95 0.77
CA ASP A 103 -15.65 -58.13 2.17
C ASP A 103 -15.12 -59.56 2.31
N ASP A 104 -14.12 -59.71 3.17
CA ASP A 104 -13.48 -60.95 3.64
C ASP A 104 -12.60 -61.71 2.64
N GLU A 105 -11.28 -61.43 2.69
CA GLU A 105 -10.27 -62.49 2.86
C GLU A 105 -8.96 -61.89 3.40
N ASP A 106 -8.68 -62.16 4.68
CA ASP A 106 -7.35 -62.03 5.28
C ASP A 106 -6.40 -62.99 4.54
N ILE A 107 -5.47 -62.46 3.75
CA ILE A 107 -4.36 -63.25 3.20
C ILE A 107 -3.05 -62.68 3.72
N ASP A 108 -2.59 -63.30 4.79
CA ASP A 108 -1.22 -63.23 5.30
C ASP A 108 -0.35 -64.15 4.43
N ILE A 109 0.55 -63.59 3.61
CA ILE A 109 1.60 -64.35 2.92
C ILE A 109 2.92 -63.58 3.08
N SER A 110 3.62 -63.93 4.14
CA SER A 110 5.07 -63.93 4.19
C SER A 110 5.64 -65.08 3.35
N ASP A 111 6.67 -64.77 2.58
CA ASP A 111 7.71 -65.65 2.00
C ASP A 111 7.30 -66.72 0.96
N MET A 112 7.48 -66.37 -0.31
CA MET A 112 7.99 -67.29 -1.33
C MET A 112 8.88 -66.52 -2.32
N ASP A 113 10.18 -66.84 -2.27
CA ASP A 113 11.23 -66.39 -3.18
C ASP A 113 11.11 -67.00 -4.59
N ASP A 114 11.80 -66.30 -5.50
CA ASP A 114 12.42 -66.71 -6.77
C ASP A 114 11.64 -66.70 -8.10
N ASP A 115 12.22 -65.88 -8.99
CA ASP A 115 12.32 -65.99 -10.45
C ASP A 115 11.10 -65.70 -11.33
N ALA A 116 10.86 -64.40 -11.57
CA ALA A 116 10.95 -63.78 -12.91
C ALA A 116 10.29 -62.39 -12.89
N MET A 117 11.07 -61.34 -12.62
CA MET A 117 10.63 -59.96 -12.87
C MET A 117 11.76 -59.15 -13.49
N ASP A 118 11.53 -58.81 -14.76
CA ASP A 118 12.36 -57.97 -15.62
C ASP A 118 12.75 -56.65 -14.95
N GLU A 119 14.02 -56.30 -15.14
CA GLU A 119 14.65 -55.04 -14.79
C GLU A 119 13.93 -53.84 -15.42
N ASP A 120 13.38 -52.96 -14.59
CA ASP A 120 13.39 -51.50 -14.86
C ASP A 120 12.88 -50.73 -13.62
N SER A 121 13.72 -50.66 -12.58
CA SER A 121 13.55 -49.67 -11.53
C SER A 121 14.24 -48.37 -11.96
N ALA A 122 13.41 -47.37 -12.31
CA ALA A 122 13.84 -46.04 -12.68
C ALA A 122 14.65 -45.38 -11.53
N ASN A 123 15.96 -45.34 -11.72
CA ASN A 123 16.91 -44.73 -10.81
C ASN A 123 16.73 -43.18 -10.87
N PRO A 124 16.39 -42.48 -9.77
CA PRO A 124 16.11 -41.03 -9.77
C PRO A 124 17.32 -40.17 -10.20
N MET A 125 18.51 -40.75 -10.19
CA MET A 125 19.75 -40.14 -10.67
C MET A 125 19.86 -40.14 -12.21
N ALA A 126 19.24 -41.10 -12.90
CA ALA A 126 19.23 -41.18 -14.36
C ALA A 126 18.34 -40.09 -14.98
N ALA A 127 17.17 -39.84 -14.39
CA ALA A 127 16.30 -38.73 -14.79
C ALA A 127 16.98 -37.36 -14.60
N LEU A 128 17.77 -37.21 -13.53
CA LEU A 128 18.50 -35.97 -13.26
C LEU A 128 19.67 -35.78 -14.24
N LEU A 129 20.43 -36.84 -14.55
CA LEU A 129 21.49 -36.80 -15.56
C LEU A 129 20.96 -36.54 -16.98
N ALA A 130 19.80 -37.09 -17.33
CA ALA A 130 19.12 -36.80 -18.58
C ALA A 130 18.69 -35.33 -18.67
N SER A 131 18.13 -34.77 -17.58
CA SER A 131 17.75 -33.35 -17.52
C SER A 131 18.94 -32.40 -17.57
N ALA A 132 20.10 -32.80 -17.02
CA ALA A 132 21.33 -32.02 -17.04
C ALA A 132 21.98 -32.02 -18.44
N ARG A 133 21.93 -33.16 -19.15
CA ARG A 133 22.45 -33.28 -20.52
C ARG A 133 21.61 -32.51 -21.53
N ALA A 134 20.28 -32.54 -21.41
CA ALA A 134 19.39 -31.75 -22.27
C ALA A 134 19.68 -30.24 -22.15
N ARG A 135 19.86 -29.75 -20.91
CA ARG A 135 20.18 -28.34 -20.66
C ARG A 135 21.57 -27.90 -21.12
N ALA A 136 22.51 -28.84 -21.23
CA ALA A 136 23.86 -28.57 -21.73
C ALA A 136 23.86 -28.48 -23.27
N GLN A 137 23.05 -29.30 -23.94
CA GLN A 137 22.88 -29.24 -25.40
C GLN A 137 22.19 -27.95 -25.86
N ASP A 138 21.29 -27.37 -25.04
CA ASP A 138 20.66 -26.08 -25.33
C ASP A 138 21.60 -24.87 -25.19
N PHE A 139 22.80 -25.05 -24.60
CA PHE A 139 23.77 -23.96 -24.35
C PHE A 139 24.93 -23.92 -25.34
N ASP A 140 25.19 -25.02 -26.07
CA ASP A 140 26.25 -25.10 -27.10
C ASP A 140 25.80 -24.57 -28.49
N GLY A 141 24.66 -23.86 -28.56
CA GLY A 141 23.98 -23.48 -29.80
C GLY A 141 24.14 -22.05 -30.31
N GLU A 142 24.78 -21.14 -29.57
CA GLU A 142 25.06 -19.76 -30.02
C GLU A 142 26.46 -19.33 -29.55
N ALA A 143 27.47 -19.75 -30.32
CA ALA A 143 28.79 -19.16 -30.33
C ALA A 143 28.97 -18.51 -31.71
N ASP A 144 28.79 -17.19 -31.78
CA ASP A 144 29.34 -16.39 -32.87
C ASP A 144 30.55 -15.65 -32.31
N GLU A 145 31.66 -15.89 -33.01
CA GLU A 145 32.96 -15.23 -32.93
C GLU A 145 32.80 -13.74 -33.26
N ASP A 146 33.46 -12.86 -32.52
CA ASP A 146 34.07 -11.66 -33.11
C ASP A 146 35.14 -11.10 -32.16
N GLU A 147 36.17 -10.62 -32.84
CA GLU A 147 37.57 -10.49 -32.42
C GLU A 147 37.85 -9.28 -31.52
N ASP A 148 39.00 -9.37 -30.85
CA ASP A 148 39.74 -8.26 -30.26
C ASP A 148 39.92 -7.13 -31.31
N ASP A 149 39.44 -5.91 -31.04
CA ASP A 149 40.22 -4.69 -31.23
C ASP A 149 39.49 -3.41 -30.80
N MET A 150 40.30 -2.40 -30.47
CA MET A 150 40.03 -0.96 -30.38
C MET A 150 39.65 -0.33 -29.03
N ASP A 151 40.73 0.19 -28.43
CA ASP A 151 41.01 1.63 -28.30
C ASP A 151 40.76 2.34 -26.95
N GLU A 152 41.91 2.69 -26.38
CA GLU A 152 42.23 3.97 -25.76
C GLU A 152 41.45 5.13 -26.40
N ASP A 153 40.56 5.75 -25.62
CA ASP A 153 40.34 7.20 -25.64
C ASP A 153 39.35 7.58 -24.53
N MET A 154 39.88 7.95 -23.37
CA MET A 154 39.16 8.83 -22.45
C MET A 154 40.09 10.01 -22.19
N SER A 155 39.98 10.96 -23.12
CA SER A 155 40.62 12.27 -23.10
C SER A 155 40.36 13.00 -21.80
N GLU A 156 41.39 13.75 -21.43
CA GLU A 156 41.43 14.82 -20.45
C GLU A 156 40.39 15.92 -20.71
N ASP A 157 40.27 16.81 -19.72
CA ASP A 157 39.41 17.99 -19.60
C ASP A 157 38.01 17.69 -19.01
N ASP A 158 37.65 18.12 -17.80
CA ASP A 158 37.88 19.44 -17.23
C ASP A 158 37.91 19.40 -15.70
N VAL A 159 38.97 19.95 -15.14
CA VAL A 159 39.21 20.09 -13.70
C VAL A 159 38.83 21.52 -13.32
N GLU A 160 37.62 21.73 -12.77
CA GLU A 160 37.38 22.92 -11.95
C GLU A 160 37.61 22.58 -10.48
N VAL A 161 38.80 22.98 -10.02
CA VAL A 161 39.18 23.09 -8.61
C VAL A 161 38.45 24.30 -8.01
N GLY A 162 37.53 24.03 -7.08
CA GLY A 162 36.99 25.02 -6.15
C GLY A 162 37.15 24.52 -4.72
N GLU A 163 38.07 25.15 -3.99
CA GLU A 163 38.55 24.81 -2.65
C GLU A 163 37.48 24.77 -1.53
N GLU A 164 37.74 23.81 -0.63
CA GLU A 164 37.61 23.82 0.83
C GLU A 164 36.33 24.34 1.53
N GLY A 165 35.66 23.42 2.24
CA GLY A 165 34.89 23.79 3.44
C GLY A 165 33.92 22.75 3.97
N SER A 166 34.33 22.04 5.02
CA SER A 166 33.47 21.33 6.01
C SER A 166 33.07 19.88 5.73
N MET A 167 33.94 18.97 6.21
CA MET A 167 33.59 17.57 6.45
C MET A 167 32.58 17.45 7.59
N ASN A 168 31.34 17.01 7.31
CA ASN A 168 30.45 16.44 8.32
C ASN A 168 29.43 15.43 7.73
N ALA A 169 29.54 14.19 8.21
CA ALA A 169 28.56 13.09 8.25
C ALA A 169 28.09 12.40 6.94
N PRO A 170 27.87 11.07 6.94
CA PRO A 170 27.54 10.32 5.73
C PRO A 170 26.10 10.62 5.31
N ALA A 171 25.94 11.31 4.18
CA ALA A 171 24.67 11.40 3.48
C ALA A 171 24.31 10.01 2.93
N VAL A 172 23.50 9.28 3.69
CA VAL A 172 22.94 7.99 3.30
C VAL A 172 21.98 8.20 2.13
N ARG A 173 22.39 7.81 0.92
CA ARG A 173 21.59 7.11 -0.12
C ARG A 173 20.14 7.56 -0.40
N LYS A 174 19.77 8.84 -0.28
CA LYS A 174 18.37 9.27 -0.49
C LYS A 174 18.07 9.76 -1.91
N ASP A 175 19.01 10.40 -2.61
CA ASP A 175 18.74 10.96 -3.95
C ASP A 175 18.63 9.91 -5.07
N SER A 176 19.30 8.76 -4.95
CA SER A 176 19.13 7.64 -5.89
C SER A 176 17.70 7.06 -5.86
N SER A 177 17.06 7.07 -4.68
CA SER A 177 15.68 6.58 -4.53
C SER A 177 14.65 7.53 -5.17
N ARG A 178 14.84 8.86 -5.06
CA ARG A 178 13.91 9.87 -5.60
C ARG A 178 13.83 9.81 -7.13
N ARG A 179 14.98 9.76 -7.79
CA ARG A 179 15.05 9.61 -9.26
C ARG A 179 14.43 8.29 -9.73
N ALA A 180 14.61 7.21 -8.97
CA ALA A 180 13.96 5.94 -9.27
C ALA A 180 12.43 6.03 -9.13
N PHE A 181 11.92 6.73 -8.11
CA PHE A 181 10.47 6.95 -7.94
C PHE A 181 9.87 7.84 -9.03
N ASP A 182 10.56 8.91 -9.43
CA ASP A 182 10.12 9.78 -10.52
C ASP A 182 10.09 9.03 -11.86
N LYS A 183 11.07 8.15 -12.09
CA LYS A 183 11.09 7.27 -13.27
C LYS A 183 9.89 6.33 -13.27
N VAL A 184 9.57 5.71 -12.13
CA VAL A 184 8.40 4.83 -12.00
C VAL A 184 7.10 5.62 -12.19
N PHE A 185 7.00 6.81 -11.61
CA PHE A 185 5.84 7.68 -11.75
C PHE A 185 5.58 8.08 -13.21
N LYS A 186 6.62 8.52 -13.91
CA LYS A 186 6.53 8.86 -15.34
C LYS A 186 6.11 7.66 -16.18
N ASN A 187 6.67 6.48 -15.90
CA ASN A 187 6.30 5.24 -16.60
C ASN A 187 4.83 4.85 -16.36
N VAL A 188 4.33 5.00 -15.12
CA VAL A 188 2.91 4.77 -14.80
C VAL A 188 2.01 5.74 -15.56
N ILE A 189 2.35 7.03 -15.57
CA ILE A 189 1.58 8.02 -16.30
C ILE A 189 1.57 7.69 -17.79
N GLU A 190 2.74 7.43 -18.38
CA GLU A 190 2.89 7.14 -19.81
C GLU A 190 2.00 5.96 -20.26
N GLN A 191 2.01 4.86 -19.50
CA GLN A 191 1.22 3.67 -19.80
C GLN A 191 -0.27 3.79 -19.47
N ALA A 192 -0.65 4.68 -18.55
CA ALA A 192 -2.03 4.80 -18.08
C ALA A 192 -2.89 5.69 -18.98
N ASP A 193 -4.10 5.22 -19.27
CA ASP A 193 -5.18 5.97 -19.92
C ASP A 193 -6.06 6.69 -18.87
N VAL A 194 -6.23 6.06 -17.70
CA VAL A 194 -6.93 6.62 -16.54
C VAL A 194 -6.02 6.53 -15.32
N VAL A 195 -5.94 7.61 -14.55
CA VAL A 195 -5.16 7.65 -13.31
C VAL A 195 -6.11 7.76 -12.12
N LEU A 196 -6.08 6.75 -11.25
CA LEU A 196 -6.73 6.76 -9.95
C LEU A 196 -5.76 7.27 -8.90
N TYR A 197 -6.02 8.47 -8.38
CA TYR A 197 -5.22 9.05 -7.31
C TYR A 197 -5.87 8.76 -5.95
N VAL A 198 -5.27 7.84 -5.20
CA VAL A 198 -5.79 7.37 -3.92
C VAL A 198 -5.30 8.27 -2.77
N LEU A 199 -6.26 8.77 -1.97
CA LEU A 199 -6.06 9.62 -0.80
C LEU A 199 -6.56 8.93 0.48
N ASP A 200 -5.98 9.23 1.63
CA ASP A 200 -6.47 8.76 2.95
C ASP A 200 -7.54 9.73 3.47
N ALA A 201 -8.73 9.23 3.81
CA ALA A 201 -9.87 10.03 4.25
C ALA A 201 -9.62 10.86 5.52
N ARG A 202 -8.65 10.47 6.37
CA ARG A 202 -8.33 11.21 7.61
C ARG A 202 -7.57 12.51 7.34
N ASP A 203 -6.74 12.54 6.30
CA ASP A 203 -5.98 13.73 5.90
C ASP A 203 -5.80 13.76 4.37
N PRO A 204 -6.86 14.14 3.62
CA PRO A 204 -6.83 14.14 2.16
C PRO A 204 -5.83 15.16 1.61
N ASN A 205 -5.76 16.35 2.22
CA ASN A 205 -4.81 17.38 1.81
C ASN A 205 -3.35 17.01 2.13
N GLY A 206 -3.11 16.24 3.20
CA GLY A 206 -1.79 15.72 3.52
C GLY A 206 -1.29 14.64 2.56
N THR A 207 -2.19 13.88 1.95
CA THR A 207 -1.88 12.84 0.96
C THR A 207 -2.00 13.32 -0.50
N ARG A 208 -2.37 14.59 -0.69
CA ARG A 208 -2.56 15.24 -1.99
C ARG A 208 -1.36 16.13 -2.34
N SER A 209 -0.87 16.04 -3.57
CA SER A 209 0.17 16.92 -4.11
C SER A 209 -0.32 17.60 -5.38
N LYS A 210 -0.37 18.94 -5.36
CA LYS A 210 -0.78 19.74 -6.53
C LYS A 210 0.20 19.63 -7.69
N GLU A 211 1.47 19.39 -7.39
CA GLU A 211 2.52 19.25 -8.42
C GLU A 211 2.31 17.98 -9.26
N VAL A 212 1.90 16.89 -8.60
CA VAL A 212 1.55 15.62 -9.27
C VAL A 212 0.36 15.80 -10.18
N GLU A 213 -0.67 16.50 -9.71
CA GLU A 213 -1.85 16.83 -10.50
C GLU A 213 -1.45 17.65 -11.72
N ARG A 214 -0.62 18.69 -11.54
CA ARG A 214 -0.11 19.49 -12.65
C ARG A 214 0.69 18.65 -13.66
N GLN A 215 1.53 17.73 -13.20
CA GLN A 215 2.32 16.86 -14.09
C GLN A 215 1.45 15.89 -14.88
N ILE A 216 0.38 15.35 -14.28
CA ILE A 216 -0.59 14.50 -14.97
C ILE A 216 -1.34 15.32 -16.02
N MET A 217 -1.84 16.51 -15.65
CA MET A 217 -2.53 17.41 -16.57
C MET A 217 -1.61 17.95 -17.68
N ALA A 218 -0.32 18.17 -17.41
CA ALA A 218 0.64 18.57 -18.44
C ALA A 218 0.94 17.42 -19.43
N ALA A 219 0.97 16.18 -18.93
CA ALA A 219 1.07 14.99 -19.77
C ALA A 219 -0.20 14.74 -20.61
N GLU A 220 -1.31 15.41 -20.31
CA GLU A 220 -2.54 15.37 -21.12
C GLU A 220 -2.44 16.17 -22.42
N ALA A 221 -1.44 17.05 -22.60
CA ALA A 221 -1.32 17.89 -23.79
C ALA A 221 -1.17 17.11 -25.13
N GLY A 222 -0.92 15.79 -25.08
CA GLY A 222 -0.93 14.89 -26.25
C GLY A 222 -1.88 13.69 -26.16
N HIS A 223 -2.49 13.41 -25.00
CA HIS A 223 -3.33 12.22 -24.76
C HIS A 223 -4.48 12.54 -23.80
N ASN A 224 -5.71 12.15 -24.14
CA ASN A 224 -6.93 12.35 -23.33
C ASN A 224 -6.93 11.47 -22.05
N LYS A 225 -6.00 11.72 -21.12
CA LYS A 225 -5.92 11.01 -19.84
C LYS A 225 -6.99 11.57 -18.90
N ARG A 226 -7.47 10.72 -17.98
CA ARG A 226 -8.47 11.12 -16.99
C ARG A 226 -7.93 10.91 -15.59
N LEU A 227 -7.96 11.97 -14.78
CA LEU A 227 -7.63 11.91 -13.35
C LEU A 227 -8.90 11.78 -12.50
N ILE A 228 -8.96 10.74 -11.67
CA ILE A 228 -10.05 10.51 -10.70
C ILE A 228 -9.45 10.40 -9.30
N LEU A 229 -9.99 11.14 -8.34
CA LEU A 229 -9.61 11.03 -6.94
C LEU A 229 -10.40 9.91 -6.25
N VAL A 230 -9.71 9.07 -5.50
CA VAL A 230 -10.31 7.99 -4.72
C VAL A 230 -10.03 8.24 -3.24
N LEU A 231 -11.07 8.55 -2.49
CA LEU A 231 -10.97 8.78 -1.05
C LEU A 231 -11.15 7.46 -0.31
N ASN A 232 -10.05 6.87 0.17
CA ASN A 232 -10.04 5.55 0.80
C ASN A 232 -10.04 5.64 2.34
N LYS A 233 -10.40 4.55 3.02
CA LYS A 233 -10.51 4.43 4.50
C LYS A 233 -11.62 5.31 5.10
N ILE A 234 -12.73 5.43 4.38
CA ILE A 234 -13.89 6.22 4.80
C ILE A 234 -14.49 5.76 6.14
N ASP A 235 -14.25 4.51 6.56
CA ASP A 235 -14.58 3.97 7.88
C ASP A 235 -13.97 4.74 9.06
N LEU A 236 -12.85 5.42 8.88
CA LEU A 236 -12.16 6.09 9.97
C LEU A 236 -12.69 7.50 10.26
N ILE A 237 -13.59 8.00 9.43
CA ILE A 237 -14.15 9.36 9.55
C ILE A 237 -15.68 9.35 9.68
N PRO A 238 -16.27 10.32 10.40
CA PRO A 238 -17.71 10.46 10.48
C PRO A 238 -18.37 10.77 9.12
N PRO A 239 -19.65 10.39 8.93
CA PRO A 239 -20.39 10.65 7.69
C PRO A 239 -20.49 12.13 7.27
N GLN A 240 -20.54 13.07 8.22
CA GLN A 240 -20.63 14.50 7.88
C GLN A 240 -19.33 15.02 7.28
N VAL A 241 -18.21 14.73 7.95
CA VAL A 241 -16.86 15.07 7.48
C VAL A 241 -16.59 14.48 6.09
N LEU A 242 -17.02 13.25 5.85
CA LEU A 242 -16.91 12.61 4.54
C LEU A 242 -17.66 13.40 3.45
N LYS A 243 -18.89 13.85 3.72
CA LYS A 243 -19.67 14.66 2.76
C LYS A 243 -18.97 15.99 2.46
N ASP A 244 -18.46 16.66 3.50
CA ASP A 244 -17.78 17.95 3.34
C ASP A 244 -16.51 17.81 2.48
N TRP A 245 -15.73 16.76 2.71
CA TRP A 245 -14.57 16.45 1.88
C TRP A 245 -14.94 16.10 0.44
N LEU A 246 -16.02 15.33 0.22
CA LEU A 246 -16.49 15.03 -1.14
C LEU A 246 -16.92 16.30 -1.87
N ILE A 247 -17.61 17.23 -1.22
CA ILE A 247 -18.00 18.52 -1.80
C ILE A 247 -16.76 19.34 -2.14
N HIS A 248 -15.75 19.36 -1.27
CA HIS A 248 -14.52 20.10 -1.50
C HIS A 248 -13.70 19.53 -2.67
N LEU A 249 -13.47 18.22 -2.69
CA LEU A 249 -12.61 17.57 -3.69
C LEU A 249 -13.25 17.50 -5.08
N ARG A 250 -14.58 17.29 -5.16
CA ARG A 250 -15.34 17.24 -6.43
C ARG A 250 -15.32 18.54 -7.22
N ARG A 251 -14.99 19.67 -6.58
CA ARG A 251 -14.77 20.95 -7.28
C ARG A 251 -13.51 20.94 -8.15
N SER A 252 -12.50 20.17 -7.75
CA SER A 252 -11.26 20.05 -8.51
C SER A 252 -11.28 18.89 -9.48
N PHE A 253 -11.62 17.69 -9.01
CA PHE A 253 -11.59 16.47 -9.81
C PHE A 253 -12.71 15.52 -9.37
N PRO A 254 -13.25 14.69 -10.28
CA PRO A 254 -14.21 13.65 -9.92
C PRO A 254 -13.68 12.81 -8.76
N THR A 255 -14.42 12.77 -7.64
CA THR A 255 -13.99 12.09 -6.41
C THR A 255 -14.98 11.02 -5.98
N LEU A 256 -14.48 9.81 -5.75
CA LEU A 256 -15.25 8.65 -5.31
C LEU A 256 -14.81 8.19 -3.91
N PRO A 257 -15.74 8.05 -2.95
CA PRO A 257 -15.46 7.43 -1.66
C PRO A 257 -15.36 5.91 -1.81
N LEU A 258 -14.36 5.30 -1.16
CA LEU A 258 -14.12 3.86 -1.23
C LEU A 258 -13.73 3.31 0.15
N ARG A 259 -14.26 2.14 0.48
CA ARG A 259 -13.73 1.29 1.57
C ARG A 259 -13.08 0.08 0.94
N ALA A 260 -11.75 0.11 0.76
CA ALA A 260 -11.04 -0.93 0.02
C ALA A 260 -10.65 -2.16 0.84
N ALA A 261 -10.54 -2.02 2.16
CA ALA A 261 -10.18 -3.11 3.06
C ALA A 261 -11.00 -3.04 4.34
N ASN A 262 -11.07 -4.17 5.06
CA ASN A 262 -11.57 -4.18 6.42
C ASN A 262 -10.56 -3.48 7.33
N SER A 263 -11.07 -2.72 8.28
CA SER A 263 -10.27 -2.03 9.30
C SER A 263 -9.59 -3.04 10.23
N ALA A 264 -8.56 -2.59 10.95
CA ALA A 264 -7.92 -3.44 11.96
C ALA A 264 -8.95 -3.89 13.02
N ALA A 265 -8.76 -5.08 13.60
CA ALA A 265 -9.70 -5.65 14.57
C ALA A 265 -10.00 -4.73 15.78
N ASN A 266 -9.04 -3.86 16.13
CA ASN A 266 -9.16 -2.91 17.24
C ASN A 266 -9.47 -1.47 16.81
N ALA A 267 -9.75 -1.25 15.52
CA ALA A 267 -10.05 0.08 14.98
C ALA A 267 -11.46 0.53 15.43
N ARG A 268 -11.62 1.82 15.75
CA ARG A 268 -12.94 2.39 16.04
C ARG A 268 -13.51 3.00 14.77
N THR A 269 -14.35 2.25 14.09
CA THR A 269 -14.92 2.61 12.79
C THR A 269 -16.27 3.30 12.91
N PHE A 270 -16.60 4.09 11.89
CA PHE A 270 -17.93 4.65 11.67
C PHE A 270 -18.64 3.82 10.59
N ASP A 271 -19.90 3.49 10.87
CA ASP A 271 -20.71 2.79 9.89
C ASP A 271 -21.38 3.77 8.93
N HIS A 272 -21.14 3.55 7.65
CA HIS A 272 -21.75 4.31 6.57
C HIS A 272 -22.75 3.38 5.90
N LYS A 273 -24.01 3.41 6.35
CA LYS A 273 -25.09 2.49 5.90
C LYS A 273 -25.21 2.37 4.37
N ALA A 274 -24.82 3.41 3.62
CA ALA A 274 -24.89 3.44 2.16
C ALA A 274 -23.59 3.05 1.43
N LEU A 275 -22.44 3.02 2.11
CA LEU A 275 -21.11 2.91 1.47
C LEU A 275 -20.39 1.64 1.92
N THR A 276 -20.94 0.49 1.53
CA THR A 276 -20.30 -0.81 1.77
C THR A 276 -19.08 -1.01 0.86
N VAL A 277 -18.19 -1.92 1.26
CA VAL A 277 -17.01 -2.33 0.46
C VAL A 277 -17.43 -2.74 -0.95
N LYS A 278 -18.49 -3.57 -1.06
CA LYS A 278 -19.03 -4.05 -2.33
C LYS A 278 -19.65 -2.92 -3.16
N GLY A 279 -20.54 -2.11 -2.58
CA GLY A 279 -21.24 -1.05 -3.33
C GLY A 279 -20.32 0.05 -3.87
N THR A 280 -19.30 0.44 -3.08
CA THR A 280 -18.34 1.47 -3.51
C THR A 280 -17.38 0.97 -4.58
N SER A 281 -16.88 -0.26 -4.45
CA SER A 281 -16.02 -0.87 -5.48
C SER A 281 -16.80 -1.15 -6.77
N GLU A 282 -18.09 -1.52 -6.68
CA GLU A 282 -18.95 -1.73 -7.85
C GLU A 282 -19.20 -0.42 -8.60
N THR A 283 -19.44 0.68 -7.87
CA THR A 283 -19.61 2.00 -8.46
C THR A 283 -18.35 2.44 -9.23
N LEU A 284 -17.17 2.23 -8.64
CA LEU A 284 -15.89 2.51 -9.31
C LEU A 284 -15.71 1.62 -10.55
N PHE A 285 -16.00 0.32 -10.43
CA PHE A 285 -15.88 -0.62 -11.53
C PHE A 285 -16.84 -0.30 -12.69
N ARG A 286 -18.08 0.08 -12.37
CA ARG A 286 -19.08 0.51 -13.36
C ARG A 286 -18.62 1.79 -14.06
N ALA A 287 -18.09 2.78 -13.33
CA ALA A 287 -17.55 4.00 -13.92
C ALA A 287 -16.39 3.72 -14.89
N LEU A 288 -15.46 2.82 -14.51
CA LEU A 288 -14.35 2.41 -15.36
C LEU A 288 -14.84 1.64 -16.60
N LYS A 289 -15.84 0.77 -16.47
CA LYS A 289 -16.46 0.07 -17.60
C LYS A 289 -17.17 1.01 -18.55
N THR A 290 -17.97 1.95 -18.04
CA THR A 290 -18.63 2.97 -18.87
C THR A 290 -17.60 3.77 -19.65
N TYR A 291 -16.50 4.17 -19.01
CA TYR A 291 -15.38 4.81 -19.70
C TYR A 291 -14.78 3.90 -20.79
N ALA A 292 -14.56 2.62 -20.48
CA ALA A 292 -14.03 1.63 -21.43
C ALA A 292 -14.91 1.38 -22.65
N HIS A 293 -16.22 1.49 -22.49
CA HIS A 293 -17.14 1.44 -23.62
C HIS A 293 -17.14 2.74 -24.43
N SER A 294 -17.04 3.90 -23.77
CA SER A 294 -17.07 5.22 -24.44
C SER A 294 -15.83 5.51 -25.27
N SER A 295 -14.65 5.03 -24.85
CA SER A 295 -13.39 5.34 -25.52
C SER A 295 -13.10 4.46 -26.75
N GLN A 296 -13.91 3.41 -26.97
CA GLN A 296 -13.90 2.55 -28.15
C GLN A 296 -12.50 2.09 -28.62
N LEU A 297 -11.59 1.88 -27.67
CA LEU A 297 -10.21 1.46 -27.95
C LEU A 297 -10.17 -0.02 -28.36
N LYS A 298 -9.38 -0.34 -29.39
CA LYS A 298 -9.12 -1.73 -29.82
C LYS A 298 -8.34 -2.54 -28.77
N ARG A 299 -7.58 -1.84 -27.91
CA ARG A 299 -6.82 -2.43 -26.79
C ARG A 299 -7.55 -2.22 -25.47
N ALA A 300 -7.21 -3.05 -24.48
CA ALA A 300 -7.65 -2.86 -23.11
C ALA A 300 -7.19 -1.50 -22.54
N ILE A 301 -8.05 -0.89 -21.71
CA ILE A 301 -7.73 0.33 -20.96
C ILE A 301 -6.80 -0.01 -19.83
N THR A 302 -5.77 0.81 -19.70
CA THR A 302 -4.82 0.74 -18.61
C THR A 302 -5.14 1.80 -17.57
N VAL A 303 -5.43 1.37 -16.34
CA VAL A 303 -5.73 2.25 -15.20
C VAL A 303 -4.55 2.24 -14.24
N GLY A 304 -3.86 3.37 -14.10
CA GLY A 304 -2.76 3.55 -13.15
C GLY A 304 -3.27 3.94 -11.77
N VAL A 305 -2.86 3.23 -10.72
CA VAL A 305 -3.20 3.59 -9.33
C VAL A 305 -2.01 4.26 -8.67
N ILE A 306 -2.14 5.55 -8.34
CA ILE A 306 -1.07 6.36 -7.72
C ILE A 306 -1.47 6.88 -6.34
N GLY A 307 -0.47 7.27 -5.55
CA GLY A 307 -0.66 7.93 -4.25
C GLY A 307 0.39 7.58 -3.21
N TYR A 308 0.26 8.19 -2.02
CA TYR A 308 1.20 8.01 -0.90
C TYR A 308 1.32 6.53 -0.48
N PRO A 309 2.41 6.12 0.18
CA PRO A 309 2.48 4.80 0.83
C PRO A 309 1.33 4.63 1.83
N ASN A 310 0.87 3.38 2.02
CA ASN A 310 -0.15 3.01 3.03
C ASN A 310 -1.52 3.69 2.95
N VAL A 311 -1.83 4.47 1.90
CA VAL A 311 -3.20 4.95 1.63
C VAL A 311 -4.16 3.83 1.21
N GLY A 312 -3.61 2.65 0.83
CA GLY A 312 -4.37 1.46 0.46
C GLY A 312 -4.47 1.18 -1.03
N LYS A 313 -3.52 1.63 -1.86
CA LYS A 313 -3.49 1.40 -3.33
C LYS A 313 -3.71 -0.06 -3.72
N SER A 314 -2.86 -0.97 -3.22
CA SER A 314 -2.99 -2.41 -3.49
C SER A 314 -4.27 -3.00 -2.89
N SER A 315 -4.82 -2.41 -1.81
CA SER A 315 -6.13 -2.78 -1.29
C SER A 315 -7.26 -2.38 -2.24
N VAL A 316 -7.18 -1.21 -2.90
CA VAL A 316 -8.15 -0.80 -3.95
C VAL A 316 -8.15 -1.81 -5.10
N ILE A 317 -6.97 -2.23 -5.53
CA ILE A 317 -6.80 -3.22 -6.61
C ILE A 317 -7.38 -4.58 -6.19
N ASN A 318 -7.08 -5.03 -4.98
CA ASN A 318 -7.63 -6.28 -4.45
C ASN A 318 -9.14 -6.21 -4.26
N ALA A 319 -9.70 -5.08 -3.82
CA ALA A 319 -11.14 -4.88 -3.71
C ALA A 319 -11.81 -5.03 -5.08
N LEU A 320 -11.28 -4.37 -6.11
CA LEU A 320 -11.77 -4.48 -7.49
C LEU A 320 -11.62 -5.90 -8.06
N THR A 321 -10.51 -6.58 -7.77
CA THR A 321 -10.25 -7.94 -8.26
C THR A 321 -11.15 -8.98 -7.56
N SER A 322 -11.38 -8.81 -6.26
CA SER A 322 -12.21 -9.72 -5.46
C SER A 322 -13.68 -9.72 -5.87
N GLN A 323 -14.18 -8.63 -6.46
CA GLN A 323 -15.54 -8.59 -7.01
C GLN A 323 -15.76 -9.60 -8.13
N LEU A 324 -14.71 -9.95 -8.87
CA LEU A 324 -14.76 -10.88 -10.00
C LEU A 324 -14.44 -12.33 -9.58
N GLY A 325 -14.48 -12.62 -8.27
CA GLY A 325 -14.21 -13.96 -7.73
C GLY A 325 -12.74 -14.38 -7.80
N LYS A 326 -11.83 -13.47 -8.17
CA LYS A 326 -10.38 -13.74 -8.22
C LYS A 326 -9.77 -13.42 -6.85
N LYS A 327 -8.95 -14.35 -6.33
CA LYS A 327 -8.20 -14.17 -5.08
C LYS A 327 -7.18 -13.03 -5.27
N GLY A 328 -7.13 -12.07 -4.36
CA GLY A 328 -6.31 -10.85 -4.50
C GLY A 328 -4.85 -11.13 -4.86
N ASN A 329 -4.40 -10.62 -6.00
CA ASN A 329 -3.07 -10.88 -6.55
C ASN A 329 -1.97 -9.96 -5.97
N CYS A 330 -2.34 -8.83 -5.36
CA CYS A 330 -1.37 -7.87 -4.84
C CYS A 330 -1.07 -8.12 -3.35
N PRO A 331 0.21 -8.15 -2.94
CA PRO A 331 0.57 -8.23 -1.54
C PRO A 331 0.08 -6.96 -0.83
N THR A 332 -0.60 -7.14 0.30
CA THR A 332 -1.08 -6.04 1.14
C THR A 332 -0.55 -6.23 2.55
N GLY A 333 -0.11 -5.14 3.17
CA GLY A 333 0.43 -5.14 4.52
C GLY A 333 0.36 -3.73 5.12
N ALA A 334 0.45 -3.64 6.44
CA ALA A 334 0.40 -2.37 7.18
C ALA A 334 1.75 -1.61 7.17
N GLU A 335 2.82 -2.24 6.67
CA GLU A 335 4.13 -1.61 6.53
C GLU A 335 4.24 -0.85 5.19
N ALA A 336 4.87 0.33 5.21
CA ALA A 336 5.18 1.06 3.99
C ALA A 336 6.21 0.26 3.15
N GLY A 337 6.08 0.32 1.83
CA GLY A 337 7.04 -0.32 0.92
C GLY A 337 6.77 -1.80 0.61
N VAL A 338 5.60 -2.34 0.96
CA VAL A 338 5.20 -3.71 0.56
C VAL A 338 5.20 -3.89 -0.97
N THR A 339 4.72 -2.88 -1.70
CA THR A 339 4.76 -2.83 -3.17
C THR A 339 6.02 -2.09 -3.60
N THR A 340 7.04 -2.82 -4.04
CA THR A 340 8.36 -2.29 -4.44
C THR A 340 8.50 -2.10 -5.95
N SER A 341 7.76 -2.86 -6.76
CA SER A 341 7.83 -2.85 -8.22
C SER A 341 6.46 -2.58 -8.83
N LEU A 342 6.46 -1.99 -10.04
CA LEU A 342 5.28 -1.86 -10.87
C LEU A 342 4.76 -3.24 -11.25
N ARG A 343 3.44 -3.47 -11.13
CA ARG A 343 2.82 -4.74 -11.51
C ARG A 343 1.55 -4.50 -12.30
N GLU A 344 1.37 -5.24 -13.38
CA GLU A 344 0.13 -5.23 -14.15
C GLU A 344 -0.82 -6.33 -13.65
N VAL A 345 -2.05 -5.95 -13.31
CA VAL A 345 -3.13 -6.86 -12.93
C VAL A 345 -4.21 -6.80 -13.99
N LYS A 346 -4.34 -7.88 -14.77
CA LYS A 346 -5.41 -8.03 -15.76
C LYS A 346 -6.71 -8.42 -15.06
N ILE A 347 -7.65 -7.48 -15.01
CA ILE A 347 -8.95 -7.70 -14.38
C ILE A 347 -9.89 -8.36 -15.39
N ASP A 348 -10.07 -7.70 -16.54
CA ASP A 348 -10.95 -8.08 -17.64
C ASP A 348 -10.18 -7.97 -18.97
N SER A 349 -10.71 -8.58 -20.03
CA SER A 349 -10.21 -8.46 -21.40
C SER A 349 -10.04 -7.01 -21.86
N LYS A 350 -10.89 -6.10 -21.37
CA LYS A 350 -10.90 -4.67 -21.69
C LYS A 350 -10.29 -3.77 -20.61
N LEU A 351 -9.90 -4.30 -19.45
CA LEU A 351 -9.44 -3.51 -18.30
C LEU A 351 -8.20 -4.11 -17.63
N LYS A 352 -7.12 -3.34 -17.62
CA LYS A 352 -5.86 -3.63 -16.93
C LYS A 352 -5.64 -2.59 -15.84
N LEU A 353 -5.21 -3.02 -14.65
CA LEU A 353 -4.76 -2.12 -13.58
C LEU A 353 -3.23 -2.17 -13.48
N LEU A 354 -2.61 -1.02 -13.25
CA LEU A 354 -1.20 -0.90 -12.89
C LEU A 354 -1.08 -0.56 -11.41
N ASP A 355 -0.48 -1.47 -10.63
CA ASP A 355 -0.13 -1.23 -9.22
C ASP A 355 1.24 -0.57 -9.16
N SER A 356 1.29 0.70 -8.75
CA SER A 356 2.55 1.43 -8.56
C SER A 356 3.01 1.38 -7.09
N PRO A 357 4.33 1.44 -6.83
CA PRO A 357 4.82 1.71 -5.48
C PRO A 357 4.24 3.04 -4.95
N GLY A 358 4.22 3.18 -3.62
CA GLY A 358 3.81 4.44 -2.99
C GLY A 358 4.86 5.52 -3.19
N ILE A 359 4.45 6.65 -3.75
CA ILE A 359 5.36 7.77 -4.02
C ILE A 359 5.08 8.86 -2.99
N VAL A 360 6.13 9.27 -2.29
CA VAL A 360 6.09 10.41 -1.37
C VAL A 360 6.56 11.63 -2.15
N PHE A 361 5.66 12.57 -2.35
CA PHE A 361 5.99 13.82 -3.01
C PHE A 361 6.54 14.79 -1.95
N PRO A 362 7.80 15.21 -2.05
CA PRO A 362 8.31 16.24 -1.16
C PRO A 362 7.53 17.52 -1.43
N SER A 363 7.04 18.15 -0.37
CA SER A 363 6.45 19.48 -0.48
C SER A 363 7.61 20.43 -0.76
N SER A 364 7.56 21.19 -1.86
CA SER A 364 8.61 22.14 -2.25
C SER A 364 8.69 23.39 -1.35
N ALA A 365 8.39 23.25 -0.06
CA ALA A 365 8.55 24.31 0.93
C ALA A 365 10.01 24.33 1.38
N GLU A 366 10.83 24.99 0.57
CA GLU A 366 12.24 25.27 0.87
C GLU A 366 12.35 26.21 2.09
N GLY A 367 13.03 25.74 3.14
CA GLY A 367 13.49 26.60 4.23
C GLY A 367 13.55 25.90 5.58
N ALA A 368 14.65 26.06 6.31
CA ALA A 368 14.89 25.68 7.71
C ALA A 368 14.95 24.19 8.10
N LYS A 369 16.04 23.81 8.80
CA LYS A 369 16.25 22.47 9.40
C LYS A 369 15.15 22.07 10.41
N ALA A 370 14.47 23.04 11.03
CA ALA A 370 13.30 22.81 11.88
C ALA A 370 12.13 22.19 11.08
N ASN A 371 11.94 22.62 9.83
CA ASN A 371 10.92 22.07 8.95
C ASN A 371 11.20 20.61 8.58
N ARG A 372 12.47 20.14 8.62
CA ARG A 372 12.78 18.73 8.32
C ARG A 372 12.27 17.78 9.40
N ILE A 373 12.38 18.17 10.68
CA ILE A 373 11.87 17.35 11.80
C ILE A 373 10.34 17.33 11.76
N GLU A 374 9.71 18.48 11.52
CA GLU A 374 8.25 18.57 11.38
C GLU A 374 7.73 17.86 10.12
N GLU A 375 8.45 17.93 9.01
CA GLU A 375 8.11 17.21 7.77
C GLU A 375 8.25 15.70 7.97
N GLN A 376 9.34 15.24 8.60
CA GLN A 376 9.50 13.84 8.97
C GLN A 376 8.39 13.38 9.90
N ALA A 377 8.04 14.19 10.91
CA ALA A 377 6.93 13.92 11.81
C ALA A 377 5.58 13.85 11.07
N ARG A 378 5.34 14.73 10.10
CA ARG A 378 4.17 14.69 9.21
C ARG A 378 4.14 13.41 8.37
N LEU A 379 5.27 13.02 7.78
CA LEU A 379 5.38 11.79 6.99
C LEU A 379 5.14 10.54 7.84
N ILE A 380 5.58 10.54 9.09
CA ILE A 380 5.29 9.48 10.06
C ILE A 380 3.78 9.40 10.33
N LEU A 381 3.11 10.52 10.59
CA LEU A 381 1.65 10.55 10.82
C LEU A 381 0.83 10.14 9.59
N LEU A 382 1.34 10.41 8.39
CA LEU A 382 0.78 9.95 7.11
C LEU A 382 1.11 8.47 6.80
N ASN A 383 1.85 7.79 7.69
CA ASN A 383 2.29 6.39 7.53
C ASN A 383 3.14 6.16 6.27
N ALA A 384 3.89 7.18 5.84
CA ALA A 384 4.73 7.11 4.66
C ALA A 384 6.10 6.43 4.94
N VAL A 385 6.52 6.38 6.20
CA VAL A 385 7.82 5.86 6.64
C VAL A 385 7.64 4.52 7.36
N PRO A 386 8.41 3.47 7.03
CA PRO A 386 8.40 2.20 7.76
C PRO A 386 8.82 2.39 9.24
N PRO A 387 8.23 1.65 10.21
CA PRO A 387 8.57 1.80 11.62
C PRO A 387 10.07 1.60 11.97
N LYS A 388 10.79 0.85 11.13
CA LYS A 388 12.23 0.56 11.28
C LYS A 388 13.12 1.77 10.97
N GLU A 389 12.63 2.71 10.17
CA GLU A 389 13.36 3.92 9.75
C GLU A 389 12.97 5.14 10.59
N ILE A 390 12.13 4.96 11.61
CA ILE A 390 11.74 6.02 12.53
C ILE A 390 12.79 6.13 13.64
N ASP A 391 13.70 7.09 13.49
CA ASP A 391 14.71 7.39 14.50
C ASP A 391 14.07 7.97 15.77
N ASP A 392 13.28 9.05 15.63
CA ASP A 392 12.59 9.73 16.73
C ASP A 392 11.08 9.87 16.49
N PRO A 393 10.22 9.14 17.21
CA PRO A 393 8.77 9.23 17.11
C PRO A 393 8.15 10.36 17.97
N VAL A 394 8.90 11.00 18.88
CA VAL A 394 8.33 11.97 19.83
C VAL A 394 7.74 13.20 19.12
N PRO A 395 8.41 13.84 18.14
CA PRO A 395 7.86 14.99 17.43
C PRO A 395 6.54 14.67 16.69
N ALA A 396 6.39 13.44 16.18
CA ALA A 396 5.16 13.00 15.55
C ALA A 396 4.00 12.97 16.55
N VAL A 397 4.24 12.52 17.78
CA VAL A 397 3.24 12.52 18.85
C VAL A 397 2.90 13.96 19.28
N THR A 398 3.88 14.85 19.39
CA THR A 398 3.63 16.27 19.69
C THR A 398 2.71 16.90 18.64
N LEU A 399 2.97 16.67 17.34
CA LEU A 399 2.10 17.14 16.27
C LEU A 399 0.71 16.51 16.33
N LEU A 400 0.61 15.21 16.66
CA LEU A 400 -0.68 14.54 16.82
C LEU A 400 -1.49 15.16 17.96
N LEU A 401 -0.88 15.40 19.12
CA LEU A 401 -1.53 16.04 20.26
C LEU A 401 -1.97 17.48 19.93
N LYS A 402 -1.14 18.24 19.20
CA LYS A 402 -1.52 19.57 18.70
C LYS A 402 -2.73 19.53 17.76
N ARG A 403 -2.81 18.52 16.89
CA ARG A 403 -3.97 18.32 15.99
C ARG A 403 -5.23 17.93 16.77
N LEU A 404 -5.11 16.98 17.70
CA LEU A 404 -6.25 16.47 18.47
C LEU A 404 -6.76 17.46 19.51
N SER A 405 -5.92 18.36 20.01
CA SER A 405 -6.33 19.44 20.91
C SER A 405 -7.07 20.57 20.19
N ALA A 406 -6.86 20.74 18.88
CA ALA A 406 -7.66 21.67 18.08
C ALA A 406 -9.10 21.18 17.86
N SER A 407 -9.34 19.87 17.97
CA SER A 407 -10.68 19.27 17.92
C SER A 407 -11.24 19.17 19.34
N ALA A 408 -12.40 19.78 19.58
CA ALA A 408 -13.01 19.89 20.92
C ALA A 408 -13.15 18.54 21.65
N ASP A 409 -13.43 17.45 20.92
CA ASP A 409 -13.59 16.11 21.49
C ASP A 409 -12.37 15.19 21.28
N GLY A 410 -11.45 15.56 20.40
CA GLY A 410 -10.39 14.67 19.94
C GLY A 410 -9.42 14.29 21.06
N PHE A 411 -9.09 15.26 21.92
CA PHE A 411 -8.20 15.04 23.04
C PHE A 411 -8.80 14.15 24.13
N GLN A 412 -10.09 14.33 24.46
CA GLN A 412 -10.77 13.48 25.45
C GLN A 412 -10.87 12.03 24.96
N LYS A 413 -11.26 11.83 23.69
CA LYS A 413 -11.32 10.50 23.07
C LYS A 413 -9.97 9.78 23.10
N LEU A 414 -8.86 10.51 22.93
CA LEU A 414 -7.51 9.97 23.06
C LEU A 414 -7.23 9.48 24.49
N LEU A 415 -7.57 10.27 25.50
CA LEU A 415 -7.40 9.89 26.91
C LEU A 415 -8.22 8.65 27.25
N ASP A 416 -9.44 8.56 26.75
CA ASP A 416 -10.34 7.42 26.96
C ASP A 416 -9.78 6.12 26.35
N VAL A 417 -9.15 6.19 25.17
CA VAL A 417 -8.52 5.03 24.52
C VAL A 417 -7.41 4.40 25.37
N TYR A 418 -6.71 5.21 26.16
CA TYR A 418 -5.63 4.77 27.04
C TYR A 418 -6.05 4.67 28.53
N GLY A 419 -7.27 5.09 28.88
CA GLY A 419 -7.76 5.13 30.26
C GLY A 419 -6.90 6.02 31.16
N LEU A 420 -6.55 7.21 30.67
CA LEU A 420 -5.67 8.16 31.37
C LEU A 420 -6.46 9.20 32.17
N PRO A 421 -5.96 9.61 33.34
CA PRO A 421 -6.50 10.78 34.04
C PRO A 421 -6.22 12.06 33.27
N ALA A 422 -6.97 13.13 33.55
CA ALA A 422 -6.74 14.45 32.98
C ALA A 422 -5.27 14.86 33.19
N LEU A 423 -4.57 15.17 32.11
CA LEU A 423 -3.15 15.53 32.17
C LEU A 423 -3.02 16.93 32.75
N MET A 424 -2.41 17.04 33.94
CA MET A 424 -2.11 18.33 34.53
C MET A 424 -0.86 18.93 33.88
N THR A 425 -0.98 20.15 33.33
CA THR A 425 0.10 20.95 32.74
C THR A 425 1.00 21.58 33.81
N ALA A 426 1.24 20.86 34.92
CA ALA A 426 1.73 21.51 36.13
C ALA A 426 3.17 22.02 35.99
N ASN A 427 4.09 21.33 35.30
CA ASN A 427 5.51 21.76 35.19
C ASN A 427 6.34 21.03 34.09
N GLY A 428 5.73 20.53 33.00
CA GLY A 428 6.48 19.84 31.93
C GLY A 428 5.72 19.76 30.60
N ASP A 429 6.45 19.48 29.51
CA ASP A 429 5.88 19.30 28.17
C ASP A 429 4.71 18.29 28.21
N LEU A 430 3.54 18.72 27.71
CA LEU A 430 2.32 17.91 27.64
C LEU A 430 2.59 16.56 26.97
N THR A 431 3.43 16.57 25.92
CA THR A 431 3.83 15.38 25.18
C THR A 431 4.53 14.37 26.09
N THR A 432 5.50 14.85 26.88
CA THR A 432 6.30 13.98 27.75
C THR A 432 5.44 13.40 28.86
N ASN A 433 4.57 14.21 29.48
CA ASN A 433 3.63 13.74 30.50
C ASN A 433 2.65 12.68 29.95
N PHE A 434 2.10 12.93 28.76
CA PHE A 434 1.24 11.95 28.06
C PHE A 434 1.99 10.64 27.82
N LEU A 435 3.20 10.69 27.25
CA LEU A 435 3.98 9.50 26.93
C LEU A 435 4.40 8.71 28.16
N VAL A 436 4.72 9.38 29.28
CA VAL A 436 5.01 8.71 30.56
C VAL A 436 3.79 7.95 31.08
N GLN A 437 2.60 8.55 30.99
CA GLN A 437 1.36 7.90 31.43
C GLN A 437 0.98 6.72 30.53
N VAL A 438 1.12 6.88 29.20
CA VAL A 438 0.94 5.79 28.23
C VAL A 438 1.92 4.65 28.50
N ALA A 439 3.19 4.98 28.75
CA ALA A 439 4.23 3.99 29.05
C ALA A 439 3.88 3.16 30.30
N ARG A 440 3.39 3.80 31.35
CA ARG A 440 2.93 3.12 32.58
C ARG A 440 1.74 2.20 32.32
N LYS A 441 0.72 2.68 31.62
CA LYS A 441 -0.50 1.87 31.32
C LYS A 441 -0.23 0.72 30.36
N ARG A 442 0.64 0.90 29.37
CA ARG A 442 1.01 -0.11 28.37
C ARG A 442 2.16 -1.02 28.82
N GLY A 443 2.72 -0.81 30.01
CA GLY A 443 3.86 -1.58 30.52
C GLY A 443 5.15 -1.39 29.69
N ARG A 444 5.31 -0.25 29.01
CA ARG A 444 6.53 0.09 28.27
C ARG A 444 7.57 0.70 29.22
N LEU A 445 8.02 -0.10 30.18
CA LEU A 445 9.00 0.29 31.19
C LEU A 445 10.37 -0.31 30.84
N GLY A 446 11.42 0.47 31.05
CA GLY A 446 12.80 0.02 30.99
C GLY A 446 13.27 -0.63 32.29
N LYS A 447 14.57 -0.90 32.36
CA LYS A 447 15.22 -1.42 33.58
C LYS A 447 15.02 -0.43 34.74
N GLY A 448 14.68 -0.95 35.92
CA GLY A 448 14.41 -0.13 37.11
C GLY A 448 13.05 0.58 37.11
N GLY A 449 12.10 0.17 36.25
CA GLY A 449 10.75 0.76 36.23
C GLY A 449 10.68 2.13 35.57
N VAL A 450 11.76 2.59 34.92
CA VAL A 450 11.81 3.89 34.23
C VAL A 450 10.96 3.84 32.96
N PRO A 451 9.96 4.72 32.78
CA PRO A 451 9.12 4.75 31.58
C PRO A 451 9.95 4.97 30.29
N ASN A 452 9.77 4.11 29.29
CA ASN A 452 10.43 4.26 27.99
C ASN A 452 9.57 5.10 27.04
N ILE A 453 9.94 6.37 26.91
CA ILE A 453 9.22 7.38 26.10
C ILE A 453 9.22 7.00 24.62
N HIS A 454 10.34 6.51 24.09
CA HIS A 454 10.47 6.15 22.67
C HIS A 454 9.56 4.99 22.29
N ALA A 455 9.58 3.91 23.07
CA ALA A 455 8.70 2.75 22.85
C ALA A 455 7.21 3.09 23.03
N ALA A 456 6.89 3.97 23.97
CA ALA A 456 5.53 4.46 24.15
C ALA A 456 5.08 5.30 22.93
N ALA A 457 5.93 6.19 22.43
CA ALA A 457 5.64 7.00 21.25
C ALA A 457 5.46 6.13 19.98
N GLN A 458 6.29 5.10 19.78
CA GLN A 458 6.08 4.14 18.69
C GLN A 458 4.73 3.40 18.81
N THR A 459 4.32 3.06 20.03
CA THR A 459 3.02 2.43 20.28
C THR A 459 1.87 3.39 19.90
N VAL A 460 1.98 4.67 20.28
CA VAL A 460 0.97 5.70 19.93
C VAL A 460 0.88 5.90 18.42
N VAL A 461 2.00 5.99 17.72
CA VAL A 461 2.03 6.10 16.24
C VAL A 461 1.39 4.88 15.58
N THR A 462 1.63 3.68 16.13
CA THR A 462 1.01 2.43 15.64
C THR A 462 -0.50 2.42 15.88
N ASP A 463 -0.95 2.80 17.08
CA ASP A 463 -2.37 2.91 17.42
C ASP A 463 -3.09 3.95 16.54
N TRP A 464 -2.40 5.05 16.18
CA TRP A 464 -2.88 6.04 15.21
C TRP A 464 -3.01 5.44 13.81
N ARG A 465 -1.99 4.73 13.32
CA ARG A 465 -2.01 4.06 12.01
C ARG A 465 -3.17 3.08 11.90
N ASP A 466 -3.35 2.26 12.92
CA ASP A 466 -4.33 1.16 12.93
C ASP A 466 -5.77 1.67 13.14
N GLY A 467 -5.97 2.98 13.36
CA GLY A 467 -7.29 3.60 13.52
C GLY A 467 -7.93 3.34 14.89
N ARG A 468 -7.12 2.98 15.90
CA ARG A 468 -7.58 2.86 17.29
C ARG A 468 -7.85 4.22 17.90
N ILE A 469 -6.99 5.19 17.57
CA ILE A 469 -7.17 6.60 17.91
C ILE A 469 -8.06 7.23 16.82
N GLN A 470 -9.18 7.82 17.24
CA GLN A 470 -10.04 8.58 16.34
C GLN A 470 -9.48 9.99 16.15
N GLY A 471 -9.24 10.37 14.89
CA GLY A 471 -8.88 11.73 14.52
C GLY A 471 -8.86 11.90 13.01
N TRP A 472 -9.23 13.10 12.57
CA TRP A 472 -9.30 13.49 11.17
C TRP A 472 -9.10 14.99 11.05
N MET A 473 -8.82 15.45 9.84
CA MET A 473 -8.81 16.86 9.48
C MET A 473 -10.18 17.24 8.94
N ASP A 474 -10.70 18.38 9.38
CA ASP A 474 -11.93 18.92 8.82
C ASP A 474 -11.64 19.56 7.45
N ALA A 475 -12.62 19.45 6.55
CA ALA A 475 -12.52 20.10 5.25
C ALA A 475 -12.45 21.63 5.44
N PRO A 476 -11.60 22.35 4.70
CA PRO A 476 -11.54 23.80 4.81
C PRO A 476 -12.93 24.39 4.56
N THR A 477 -13.50 25.05 5.58
CA THR A 477 -14.76 25.79 5.42
C THR A 477 -14.47 26.95 4.49
N LEU A 478 -14.88 26.82 3.24
CA LEU A 478 -14.88 27.96 2.34
C LEU A 478 -15.92 28.92 2.91
N GLN A 479 -15.45 30.09 3.34
CA GLN A 479 -16.36 31.17 3.70
C GLN A 479 -17.13 31.54 2.43
N LEU A 480 -18.33 30.98 2.26
CA LEU A 480 -19.37 31.67 1.53
C LEU A 480 -19.44 33.04 2.19
N ALA A 481 -19.22 34.10 1.40
CA ALA A 481 -19.22 35.47 1.90
C ALA A 481 -20.38 35.62 2.90
N LYS A 482 -20.05 35.76 4.19
CA LYS A 482 -21.06 35.92 5.23
C LYS A 482 -21.88 37.13 4.83
N GLU A 483 -23.18 36.94 4.65
CA GLU A 483 -24.11 38.05 4.50
C GLU A 483 -23.85 39.06 5.61
N GLY A 484 -23.41 40.24 5.21
CA GLY A 484 -23.03 41.31 6.11
C GLY A 484 -24.20 41.64 7.02
N LYS A 485 -23.96 41.55 8.32
CA LYS A 485 -24.79 42.16 9.34
C LYS A 485 -24.79 43.67 9.06
N LYS A 486 -25.87 44.20 8.47
CA LYS A 486 -26.03 45.64 8.21
C LYS A 486 -26.08 46.38 9.55
N THR A 487 -25.01 47.09 9.89
CA THR A 487 -25.03 48.28 10.76
C THR A 487 -25.11 49.52 9.86
N PRO A 488 -25.96 50.52 10.17
CA PRO A 488 -26.08 51.72 9.35
C PRO A 488 -24.94 52.68 9.67
N GLY A 489 -24.16 53.07 8.66
CA GLY A 489 -23.07 54.03 8.81
C GLY A 489 -22.50 54.40 7.44
N ASN A 490 -22.69 55.66 7.07
CA ASN A 490 -22.50 56.30 5.77
C ASN A 490 -21.02 56.53 5.39
N SER A 491 -20.59 56.20 4.16
CA SER A 491 -19.59 56.95 3.37
C SER A 491 -19.27 56.28 2.02
N GLU A 492 -19.00 57.11 1.02
CA GLU A 492 -19.15 56.93 -0.43
C GLU A 492 -18.05 56.15 -1.18
N SER A 493 -18.49 55.52 -2.29
CA SER A 493 -17.88 55.25 -3.61
C SER A 493 -16.38 54.94 -3.78
N ALA A 494 -16.10 53.73 -4.28
CA ALA A 494 -15.28 53.50 -5.48
C ALA A 494 -15.67 52.16 -6.12
N GLY A 495 -16.07 52.17 -7.40
CA GLY A 495 -16.74 51.05 -8.07
C GLY A 495 -15.82 49.92 -8.55
N LEU A 496 -16.43 48.75 -8.79
CA LEU A 496 -16.44 48.04 -10.08
C LEU A 496 -17.29 46.75 -9.97
N VAL A 497 -18.41 46.80 -10.71
CA VAL A 497 -19.20 45.72 -11.37
C VAL A 497 -19.25 44.34 -10.71
N GLY A 498 -20.40 44.03 -10.11
CA GLY A 498 -20.84 42.68 -9.74
C GLY A 498 -22.37 42.64 -9.58
N ASP A 499 -22.98 41.74 -10.34
CA ASP A 499 -24.42 41.46 -10.47
C ASP A 499 -25.22 41.58 -9.16
N GLN A 500 -26.10 42.60 -9.04
CA GLN A 500 -26.99 42.76 -7.90
C GLN A 500 -28.21 41.84 -8.05
N LYS A 501 -28.35 40.85 -7.16
CA LYS A 501 -29.59 40.08 -7.02
C LYS A 501 -30.53 40.80 -6.06
N GLU A 502 -31.60 41.39 -6.61
CA GLU A 502 -32.72 41.92 -5.86
C GLU A 502 -33.72 40.78 -5.58
N ILE A 503 -34.09 40.57 -4.31
CA ILE A 503 -35.08 39.55 -3.93
C ILE A 503 -36.47 40.19 -4.07
N VAL A 504 -37.17 39.83 -5.14
CA VAL A 504 -38.56 40.23 -5.35
C VAL A 504 -39.44 39.40 -4.42
N THR A 505 -40.14 40.06 -3.49
CA THR A 505 -40.95 39.43 -2.44
C THR A 505 -42.39 39.15 -2.85
N GLU A 506 -42.79 39.55 -4.06
CA GLU A 506 -44.10 39.24 -4.65
C GLU A 506 -43.94 38.70 -6.07
N TRP A 507 -44.73 37.70 -6.44
CA TRP A 507 -44.68 37.12 -7.78
C TRP A 507 -45.17 38.15 -8.81
N ALA A 508 -44.41 38.37 -9.87
CA ALA A 508 -44.81 39.26 -10.96
C ALA A 508 -46.10 38.76 -11.63
N LYS A 509 -46.96 39.69 -12.07
CA LYS A 509 -48.19 39.42 -12.83
C LYS A 509 -47.91 38.52 -14.03
N GLU A 510 -48.82 37.56 -14.26
CA GLU A 510 -48.74 36.59 -15.36
C GLU A 510 -48.45 37.24 -16.71
N PHE A 511 -47.49 36.65 -17.43
CA PHE A 511 -47.03 37.06 -18.74
C PHE A 511 -48.13 36.79 -19.78
N LYS A 512 -48.74 37.85 -20.33
CA LYS A 512 -49.71 37.72 -21.43
C LYS A 512 -48.97 37.32 -22.71
N LEU A 513 -49.38 36.19 -23.29
CA LEU A 513 -48.77 35.57 -24.48
C LEU A 513 -49.18 36.21 -25.82
N GLU A 514 -50.02 37.24 -25.81
CA GLU A 514 -50.42 37.96 -27.03
C GLU A 514 -49.31 38.93 -27.45
N GLY A 515 -48.51 38.52 -28.44
CA GLY A 515 -47.42 39.31 -29.02
C GLY A 515 -46.11 38.55 -29.22
N LEU A 516 -46.00 37.30 -28.75
CA LEU A 516 -44.79 36.48 -28.95
C LEU A 516 -44.79 35.72 -30.29
N TRP A 517 -45.96 35.59 -30.93
CA TRP A 517 -46.10 35.05 -32.28
C TRP A 517 -46.61 36.18 -33.15
N GLY A 518 -45.69 36.86 -33.83
CA GLY A 518 -46.01 37.94 -34.74
C GLY A 518 -46.86 37.40 -35.89
N ASP A 519 -48.14 37.76 -35.89
CA ASP A 519 -48.93 37.78 -37.12
C ASP A 519 -48.76 39.14 -37.77
N SER A 520 -47.98 39.14 -38.84
CA SER A 520 -48.04 40.13 -39.91
C SER A 520 -49.42 40.04 -40.57
N ASN A 521 -50.17 41.14 -40.56
CA ASN A 521 -50.84 41.61 -41.78
C ASN A 521 -51.14 43.10 -41.67
N GLU A 522 -50.85 43.75 -42.80
CA GLU A 522 -51.09 45.14 -43.17
C GLU A 522 -52.52 45.59 -42.86
N ASP A 523 -52.70 46.83 -42.39
CA ASP A 523 -53.39 47.83 -43.23
C ASP A 523 -53.45 49.24 -42.60
N THR A 524 -52.93 50.19 -43.40
CA THR A 524 -53.45 51.55 -43.67
C THR A 524 -53.94 52.52 -42.55
N ALA A 525 -53.34 53.72 -42.61
CA ALA A 525 -53.99 55.05 -42.64
C ALA A 525 -53.94 55.99 -41.40
N MET A 526 -53.33 57.16 -41.69
CA MET A 526 -53.79 58.53 -41.43
C MET A 526 -53.56 59.25 -40.09
N GLU A 527 -53.02 60.48 -40.26
CA GLU A 527 -53.15 61.72 -39.47
C GLU A 527 -52.58 61.73 -38.04
N ALA A 528 -51.88 62.76 -37.55
CA ALA A 528 -51.57 64.13 -37.99
C ALA A 528 -50.22 64.54 -37.38
#